data_AF-A0A968GRE0-F1
#
_entry.id   AF-A0A968GRE0-F1
#
_cell.length_a   1.000
_cell.length_b   1.000
_cell.length_c   1.000
_cell.angle_alpha   90.00
_cell.angle_beta   90.00
_cell.angle_gamma   90.00
#
_symmetry.space_group_name_H-M   'P 1'
#
loop_
_entity.id
_entity.type
_entity.pdbx_description
1 polymer ?
#
loop_
_entity_poly.entity_id
_entity_poly.type
_entity_poly.pdbx_seq_one_letter_code
_entity_poly.pdbx_strand_id
1 'polypeptide(L)'
;MTTPPVFISPEGKTEIMQAYQAVMDGWPQPYQELKVPTSWGETHVIASGTEGAPPVVLLHALSATATAWYRTVEALNKTYRVYAVDVMGEGNKSTPVKPFTSLEDFLAWFTEVIDG
;
A
#
# COMPACT_ATOMS: atom_id res chain seq x y z
N MET A 1 -24.36 8.21 -3.93
CA MET A 1 -24.35 6.94 -3.17
C MET A 1 -23.16 7.00 -2.23
N THR A 2 -23.30 6.60 -0.97
CA THR A 2 -22.18 6.56 -0.02
C THR A 2 -21.27 5.39 -0.34
N THR A 3 -19.96 5.60 -0.32
CA THR A 3 -18.95 4.53 -0.47
C THR A 3 -19.20 3.47 0.60
N PRO A 4 -19.34 2.18 0.24
CA PRO A 4 -19.43 1.13 1.24
C PRO A 4 -18.15 1.10 2.08
N PRO A 5 -18.25 0.77 3.39
CA PRO A 5 -17.06 0.69 4.23
C PRO A 5 -16.17 -0.47 3.77
N VAL A 6 -14.86 -0.23 3.72
CA VAL A 6 -13.85 -1.27 3.41
C VAL A 6 -13.91 -2.41 4.44
N PHE A 7 -14.05 -2.06 5.71
CA PHE A 7 -14.19 -3.02 6.80
C PHE A 7 -15.65 -3.07 7.26
N ILE A 8 -16.22 -4.26 7.25
CA ILE A 8 -17.61 -4.49 7.65
C ILE A 8 -17.82 -4.52 9.17
N SER A 9 -16.75 -4.65 9.96
CA SER A 9 -16.77 -4.51 11.42
C SER A 9 -15.42 -4.04 11.99
N PRO A 10 -15.40 -3.40 13.17
CA PRO A 10 -14.16 -3.08 13.89
C PRO A 10 -13.30 -4.30 14.23
N GLU A 11 -13.94 -5.43 14.54
CA GLU A 11 -13.26 -6.69 14.86
C GLU A 11 -12.54 -7.24 13.62
N GLY A 12 -13.22 -7.27 12.47
CA GLY A 12 -12.61 -7.71 11.21
C GLY A 12 -11.46 -6.82 10.76
N LYS A 13 -11.57 -5.49 10.98
CA LYS A 13 -10.43 -4.59 10.78
C LYS A 13 -9.25 -4.97 11.67
N THR A 14 -9.51 -5.26 12.94
CA THR A 14 -8.47 -5.64 13.90
C THR A 14 -7.77 -6.93 13.49
N GLU A 15 -8.54 -7.96 13.09
CA GLU A 15 -8.00 -9.24 12.61
C GLU A 15 -7.11 -9.07 11.37
N ILE A 16 -7.55 -8.27 10.39
CA ILE A 16 -6.75 -7.99 9.19
C ILE A 16 -5.47 -7.23 9.56
N MET A 17 -5.55 -6.23 10.44
CA MET A 17 -4.35 -5.47 10.86
C MET A 17 -3.36 -6.34 11.65
N GLN A 18 -3.85 -7.29 12.45
CA GLN A 18 -2.99 -8.27 13.12
C GLN A 18 -2.31 -9.21 12.13
N ALA A 19 -3.04 -9.73 11.14
CA ALA A 19 -2.47 -10.55 10.08
C ALA A 19 -1.43 -9.78 9.25
N TYR A 20 -1.71 -8.51 8.94
CA TYR A 20 -0.77 -7.60 8.30
C TYR A 20 0.51 -7.48 9.12
N GLN A 21 0.39 -7.16 10.41
CA GLN A 21 1.53 -6.98 11.29
C GLN A 21 2.35 -8.27 11.42
N ALA A 22 1.71 -9.45 11.50
CA ALA A 22 2.41 -10.73 11.56
C ALA A 22 3.31 -10.99 10.34
N VAL A 23 2.92 -10.50 9.14
CA VAL A 23 3.80 -10.56 7.96
C VAL A 23 4.94 -9.53 8.09
N MET A 24 4.64 -8.33 8.59
CA MET A 24 5.65 -7.27 8.76
C MET A 24 6.69 -7.58 9.83
N ASP A 25 6.34 -8.33 10.88
CA ASP A 25 7.27 -8.81 11.89
C ASP A 25 8.35 -9.74 11.29
N GLY A 26 8.03 -10.38 10.16
CA GLY A 26 8.95 -11.21 9.38
C GLY A 26 9.56 -10.51 8.15
N TRP A 27 9.40 -9.20 8.01
CA TRP A 27 9.89 -8.47 6.85
C TRP A 27 11.42 -8.47 6.81
N PRO A 28 12.07 -8.85 5.69
CA PRO A 28 13.47 -9.25 5.69
C PRO A 28 14.48 -8.10 5.77
N GLN A 29 14.04 -6.84 5.64
CA GLN A 29 14.92 -5.67 5.51
C GLN A 29 14.36 -4.48 6.30
N PRO A 30 15.18 -3.50 6.72
CA PRO A 30 14.65 -2.25 7.26
C PRO A 30 13.69 -1.57 6.28
N TYR A 31 12.58 -1.05 6.80
CA TYR A 31 11.56 -0.37 6.02
C TYR A 31 11.03 0.85 6.77
N GLN A 32 10.39 1.74 6.02
CA GLN A 32 9.66 2.90 6.52
C GLN A 32 8.21 2.77 6.06
N GLU A 33 7.26 3.10 6.93
CA GLU A 33 5.86 3.27 6.52
C GLU A 33 5.62 4.74 6.21
N LEU A 34 5.25 5.02 4.98
CA LEU A 34 4.91 6.35 4.49
C LEU A 34 3.39 6.49 4.33
N LYS A 35 2.93 7.72 4.45
CA LYS A 35 1.54 8.14 4.27
C LYS A 35 1.53 9.23 3.21
N VAL A 36 1.04 8.90 2.02
CA VAL A 36 0.98 9.82 0.89
C VAL A 36 -0.44 10.35 0.78
N PRO A 37 -0.69 11.65 1.04
CA PRO A 37 -2.00 12.25 0.86
C PRO A 37 -2.37 12.28 -0.61
N THR A 38 -3.57 11.79 -0.95
CA THR A 38 -4.14 11.85 -2.30
C THR A 38 -5.57 12.37 -2.24
N SER A 39 -6.12 12.74 -3.39
CA SER A 39 -7.51 13.10 -3.59
C SER A 39 -8.49 11.96 -3.24
N TRP A 40 -8.02 10.72 -3.08
CA TRP A 40 -8.80 9.55 -2.66
C TRP A 40 -8.63 9.19 -1.20
N GLY A 41 -7.76 9.89 -0.47
CA GLY A 41 -7.45 9.64 0.94
C GLY A 41 -5.96 9.46 1.20
N GLU A 42 -5.61 9.00 2.39
CA GLU A 42 -4.22 8.68 2.75
C GLU A 42 -3.83 7.31 2.19
N THR A 43 -2.84 7.28 1.29
CA THR A 43 -2.27 6.04 0.75
C THR A 43 -1.13 5.58 1.63
N HIS A 44 -1.18 4.33 2.08
CA HIS A 44 -0.08 3.70 2.80
C HIS A 44 0.94 3.11 1.83
N VAL A 45 2.23 3.34 2.12
CA VAL A 45 3.34 2.83 1.31
C VAL A 45 4.42 2.28 2.23
N ILE A 46 4.90 1.07 1.95
CA ILE A 46 6.10 0.51 2.57
C ILE A 46 7.30 0.84 1.68
N ALA A 47 8.21 1.67 2.19
CA ALA A 47 9.44 2.04 1.50
C ALA A 47 10.64 1.29 2.07
N SER A 48 11.47 0.71 1.21
CA SER A 48 12.68 -0.01 1.64
C SER A 48 13.80 0.04 0.59
N GLY A 49 15.01 -0.34 1.00
CA GLY A 49 16.20 -0.24 0.15
C GLY A 49 16.89 1.12 0.25
N THR A 50 18.03 1.26 -0.41
CA THR A 50 18.90 2.45 -0.28
C THR A 50 18.22 3.71 -0.80
N GLU A 51 18.23 4.77 0.01
CA GLU A 51 17.75 6.09 -0.44
C GLU A 51 18.59 6.60 -1.63
N GLY A 52 17.93 7.14 -2.65
CA GLY A 52 18.58 7.60 -3.89
C GLY A 52 18.87 6.51 -4.94
N ALA A 53 18.66 5.22 -4.63
CA ALA A 53 18.66 4.17 -5.65
C ALA A 53 17.48 4.35 -6.63
N PRO A 54 17.56 3.82 -7.87
CA PRO A 54 16.46 3.89 -8.83
C PRO A 54 15.14 3.40 -8.21
N PRO A 55 14.02 4.14 -8.35
CA PRO A 55 12.77 3.77 -7.72
C PRO A 55 12.10 2.61 -8.45
N VAL A 56 11.42 1.74 -7.70
CA VAL A 56 10.45 0.78 -8.24
C VAL A 56 9.18 0.81 -7.38
N VAL A 57 8.03 0.95 -8.04
CA VAL A 57 6.72 0.95 -7.38
C VAL A 57 6.04 -0.40 -7.59
N LEU A 58 5.55 -1.00 -6.51
CA LEU A 58 4.87 -2.29 -6.53
C LEU A 58 3.40 -2.12 -6.18
N LEU A 59 2.52 -2.54 -7.09
CA LEU A 59 1.07 -2.58 -6.91
C LEU A 59 0.64 -4.03 -6.68
N HIS A 60 0.00 -4.32 -5.54
CA HIS A 60 -0.47 -5.67 -5.24
C HIS A 60 -1.71 -6.06 -6.07
N ALA A 61 -1.99 -7.36 -6.15
CA ALA A 61 -3.20 -7.88 -6.79
C ALA A 61 -4.46 -7.65 -5.91
N LEU A 62 -5.64 -7.83 -6.50
CA LEU A 62 -6.93 -7.75 -5.80
C LEU A 62 -6.94 -8.63 -4.54
N SER A 63 -7.51 -8.11 -3.44
CA SER A 63 -7.61 -8.79 -2.13
C SER A 63 -6.27 -9.15 -1.47
N ALA A 64 -5.15 -8.59 -1.95
CA ALA A 64 -3.85 -8.63 -1.28
C ALA A 64 -3.54 -7.27 -0.63
N THR A 65 -2.32 -7.13 -0.10
CA THR A 65 -1.79 -5.88 0.46
C THR A 65 -0.34 -5.70 0.02
N ALA A 66 0.28 -4.57 0.36
CA ALA A 66 1.70 -4.30 0.16
C ALA A 66 2.60 -5.38 0.80
N THR A 67 2.12 -6.11 1.81
CA THR A 67 2.88 -7.18 2.45
C THR A 67 3.10 -8.40 1.56
N ALA A 68 2.33 -8.54 0.46
CA ALA A 68 2.49 -9.63 -0.51
C ALA A 68 3.91 -9.70 -1.10
N TRP A 69 4.65 -8.59 -1.06
CA TRP A 69 6.00 -8.48 -1.61
C TRP A 69 7.12 -8.92 -0.66
N TYR A 70 6.82 -9.40 0.55
CA TYR A 70 7.83 -9.69 1.58
C TYR A 70 8.95 -10.64 1.13
N ARG A 71 8.67 -11.59 0.22
CA ARG A 71 9.68 -12.50 -0.34
C ARG A 71 10.46 -11.92 -1.52
N THR A 72 9.91 -10.91 -2.18
CA THR A 72 10.48 -10.31 -3.39
C THR A 72 11.34 -9.08 -3.05
N VAL A 73 10.97 -8.37 -1.99
CA VAL A 73 11.56 -7.08 -1.62
C VAL A 73 13.06 -7.17 -1.37
N GLU A 74 13.55 -8.25 -0.78
CA GLU A 74 14.98 -8.43 -0.49
C GLU A 74 15.82 -8.46 -1.77
N ALA A 75 15.33 -9.14 -2.81
CA ALA A 75 16.04 -9.20 -4.10
C ALA A 75 16.02 -7.83 -4.81
N LEU A 76 14.90 -7.11 -4.75
CA LEU A 76 14.75 -5.79 -5.37
C LEU A 76 15.59 -4.72 -4.67
N ASN A 77 15.64 -4.73 -3.34
CA ASN A 77 16.39 -3.77 -2.53
C ASN A 77 17.90 -3.77 -2.80
N LYS A 78 18.44 -4.80 -3.47
CA LYS A 78 19.85 -4.85 -3.92
C LYS A 78 20.17 -3.77 -4.96
N THR A 79 19.17 -3.35 -5.73
CA THR A 79 19.34 -2.44 -6.87
C THR A 79 18.42 -1.23 -6.79
N TYR A 80 17.24 -1.37 -6.20
CA TYR A 80 16.17 -0.37 -6.26
C TYR A 80 15.80 0.15 -4.88
N ARG A 81 15.29 1.38 -4.85
CA ARG A 81 14.44 1.88 -3.76
C ARG A 81 13.02 1.41 -4.03
N VAL A 82 12.53 0.48 -3.21
CA VAL A 82 11.20 -0.14 -3.39
C VAL A 82 10.14 0.68 -2.65
N TYR A 83 9.01 0.90 -3.32
CA TYR A 83 7.79 1.47 -2.76
C TYR A 83 6.63 0.50 -2.99
N ALA A 84 6.27 -0.28 -1.99
CA ALA A 84 5.12 -1.19 -2.05
C ALA A 84 3.86 -0.46 -1.56
N VAL A 85 2.90 -0.28 -2.46
CA VAL A 85 1.71 0.56 -2.23
C VAL A 85 0.52 -0.30 -1.84
N ASP A 86 -0.15 0.10 -0.75
CA ASP A 86 -1.47 -0.42 -0.40
C ASP A 86 -2.53 0.29 -1.27
N VAL A 87 -3.12 -0.42 -2.22
CA VAL A 87 -4.09 0.14 -3.18
C VAL A 87 -5.39 0.52 -2.47
N MET A 88 -5.96 1.68 -2.81
CA MET A 88 -7.20 2.17 -2.20
C MET A 88 -8.38 1.20 -2.37
N GLY A 89 -9.25 1.18 -1.35
CA GLY A 89 -10.52 0.44 -1.39
C GLY A 89 -10.44 -1.02 -0.97
N GLU A 90 -9.27 -1.50 -0.57
CA GLU A 90 -9.01 -2.88 -0.15
C GLU A 90 -8.75 -2.97 1.36
N GLY A 91 -8.85 -4.17 1.92
CA GLY A 91 -8.61 -4.46 3.35
C GLY A 91 -7.13 -4.33 3.73
N ASN A 92 -6.58 -3.12 3.68
CA ASN A 92 -5.17 -2.81 3.93
C ASN A 92 -5.02 -1.53 4.77
N LYS A 93 -3.82 -0.92 4.80
CA LYS A 93 -3.56 0.26 5.65
C LYS A 93 -3.93 1.60 5.00
N SER A 94 -4.28 1.64 3.71
CA SER A 94 -4.77 2.86 3.05
C SER A 94 -6.18 3.23 3.55
N THR A 95 -6.44 4.53 3.69
CA THR A 95 -7.73 5.03 4.20
C THR A 95 -8.49 5.81 3.12
N PRO A 96 -9.36 5.15 2.34
CA PRO A 96 -10.09 5.80 1.26
C PRO A 96 -11.21 6.70 1.79
N VAL A 97 -11.41 7.86 1.15
CA VAL A 97 -12.55 8.76 1.39
C VAL A 97 -13.58 8.71 0.27
N LYS A 98 -13.21 8.20 -0.90
CA LYS A 98 -14.08 7.99 -2.08
C LYS A 98 -13.59 6.79 -2.90
N PRO A 99 -14.44 6.12 -3.70
CA PRO A 99 -14.03 4.97 -4.49
C PRO A 99 -13.41 5.41 -5.83
N PHE A 100 -12.74 4.48 -6.51
CA PHE A 100 -12.52 4.60 -7.95
C PHE A 100 -13.81 4.27 -8.69
N THR A 101 -14.19 5.11 -9.64
CA THR A 101 -15.37 4.92 -10.49
C THR A 101 -15.01 4.67 -11.95
N SER A 102 -13.74 4.86 -12.31
CA SER A 102 -13.21 4.60 -13.64
C SER A 102 -11.71 4.30 -13.61
N LEU A 103 -11.15 3.94 -14.77
CA LEU A 103 -9.70 3.79 -14.92
C LEU A 103 -8.98 5.13 -14.78
N GLU A 104 -9.59 6.22 -15.24
CA GLU A 104 -9.06 7.57 -15.10
C GLU A 104 -8.89 7.96 -13.63
N ASP A 105 -9.83 7.59 -12.76
CA ASP A 105 -9.70 7.81 -11.31
C ASP A 105 -8.48 7.06 -10.74
N PHE A 106 -8.31 5.79 -11.12
CA PHE A 106 -7.17 4.99 -10.70
C PHE A 106 -5.85 5.59 -11.18
N LEU A 107 -5.77 6.02 -12.44
CA LEU A 107 -4.56 6.62 -13.00
C LEU A 107 -4.24 7.97 -12.35
N ALA A 108 -5.26 8.79 -12.07
CA ALA A 108 -5.08 10.06 -11.37
C ALA A 108 -4.59 9.84 -9.93
N TRP A 109 -5.17 8.89 -9.19
CA TRP A 109 -4.66 8.49 -7.88
C TRP A 109 -3.22 8.01 -7.95
N PHE A 110 -2.91 7.11 -8.89
CA PHE A 110 -1.56 6.56 -9.01
C PHE A 110 -0.53 7.63 -9.37
N THR A 111 -0.91 8.62 -10.18
CA THR A 111 -0.08 9.79 -10.48
C THR A 111 0.20 10.60 -9.20
N GLU A 112 -0.83 10.89 -8.40
CA GLU A 112 -0.65 11.59 -7.11
C GLU A 112 0.23 10.80 -6.12
N VAL A 113 0.19 9.47 -6.15
CA VAL A 113 1.08 8.62 -5.35
C VAL A 113 2.54 8.74 -5.81
N ILE A 114 2.79 8.90 -7.11
CA ILE A 114 4.14 9.04 -7.67
C ILE A 114 4.71 10.45 -7.43
N ASP A 115 3.86 11.47 -7.46
CA ASP A 115 4.27 12.88 -7.33
C ASP A 115 4.57 13.31 -5.88
N GLY A 116 4.10 12.57 -4.88
CA GLY A 116 4.27 12.84 -3.44
C GLY A 116 5.53 12.25 -2.83
#